data_AF-A0A4Q6ASM3-F1
#
_entry.id   AF-A0A4Q6ASM3-F1
#
_cell.length_a   1.000
_cell.length_b   1.000
_cell.length_c   1.000
_cell.angle_alpha   90.00
_cell.angle_beta   90.00
_cell.angle_gamma   90.00
#
_symmetry.space_group_name_H-M   'P 1'
#
loop_
_entity.id
_entity.type
_entity.pdbx_description
1 polymer ?
#
loop_
_entity_poly.entity_id
_entity_poly.type
_entity_poly.pdbx_seq_one_letter_code
_entity_poly.pdbx_strand_id
1 'polypeptide(L)'
;MLIDIIAVILLLMAVFKGLSKGLIVAVFSFLAYLVGLAAALKLSTFVADYIGTNVQVSQRWLPFVSFLVVFALVVLLVRLGAKAIEGAVKMMMLGWLNRIGGVLFYILIYYFIYSIILFYATQLGVLQPATVEASVV
;
A
#
# COMPACT_ATOMS: atom_id res chain seq x y z
N MET A 1 21.56 13.56 -17.97
CA MET A 1 22.29 13.24 -16.71
C MET A 1 21.76 11.92 -16.15
N LEU A 2 22.48 11.24 -15.26
CA LEU A 2 22.04 9.92 -14.71
C LEU A 2 20.64 10.02 -14.05
N ILE A 3 20.37 11.15 -13.40
CA ILE A 3 19.09 11.49 -12.76
C ILE A 3 17.93 11.50 -13.79
N ASP A 4 18.13 12.13 -14.96
CA ASP A 4 17.07 12.17 -15.98
C ASP A 4 16.79 10.78 -16.58
N ILE A 5 17.83 9.95 -16.75
CA ILE A 5 17.68 8.58 -17.26
C ILE A 5 16.85 7.75 -16.30
N ILE A 6 17.13 7.84 -14.98
CA ILE A 6 16.35 7.14 -13.95
C ILE A 6 14.91 7.65 -13.95
N ALA A 7 14.70 8.96 -14.05
CA ALA A 7 13.35 9.55 -14.10
C ALA A 7 12.55 9.03 -15.31
N VAL A 8 13.15 8.99 -16.51
CA VAL A 8 12.50 8.44 -17.71
C VAL A 8 12.17 6.96 -17.55
N ILE A 9 13.07 6.16 -16.98
CA ILE A 9 12.79 4.73 -16.69
C ILE A 9 11.61 4.60 -15.72
N LEU A 10 11.58 5.39 -14.64
CA LEU A 10 10.48 5.39 -13.68
C LEU A 10 9.16 5.81 -14.34
N LEU A 11 9.18 6.78 -15.24
CA LEU A 11 8.01 7.21 -16.00
C LEU A 11 7.48 6.10 -16.91
N LEU A 12 8.36 5.44 -17.68
CA LEU A 12 7.98 4.32 -18.53
C LEU A 12 7.40 3.16 -17.70
N MET A 13 8.02 2.84 -16.56
CA MET A 13 7.51 1.85 -15.62
C MET A 13 6.14 2.25 -15.04
N ALA A 14 5.95 3.51 -14.67
CA ALA A 14 4.69 4.02 -14.13
C ALA A 14 3.56 3.96 -15.18
N VAL A 15 3.86 4.34 -16.43
CA VAL A 15 2.91 4.23 -17.55
C VAL A 15 2.55 2.77 -17.80
N PHE A 16 3.54 1.88 -17.94
CA PHE A 16 3.30 0.45 -18.18
C PHE A 16 2.49 -0.18 -17.04
N LYS A 17 2.84 0.11 -15.79
CA LYS A 17 2.15 -0.43 -14.62
C LYS A 17 0.74 0.16 -14.44
N GLY A 18 0.56 1.45 -14.75
CA GLY A 18 -0.73 2.11 -14.72
C GLY A 18 -1.71 1.60 -15.77
N LEU A 19 -1.25 1.41 -17.00
CA LEU A 19 -2.07 0.82 -18.07
C LEU A 19 -2.42 -0.65 -17.80
N SER A 20 -1.51 -1.42 -17.18
CA SER A 20 -1.70 -2.84 -16.92
C SER A 20 -2.50 -3.15 -15.64
N LYS A 21 -2.32 -2.38 -14.56
CA LYS A 21 -3.00 -2.61 -13.26
C LYS A 21 -4.22 -1.72 -13.04
N GLY A 22 -4.22 -0.50 -13.59
CA GLY A 22 -5.28 0.49 -13.39
C GLY A 22 -5.26 1.18 -12.02
N LEU A 23 -6.06 2.25 -11.89
CA LEU A 23 -6.16 3.14 -10.74
C LEU A 23 -6.61 2.40 -9.50
N ILE A 24 -7.65 1.58 -9.62
CA ILE A 24 -8.27 0.93 -8.46
C ILE A 24 -7.28 0.00 -7.79
N VAL A 25 -6.62 -0.87 -8.57
CA VAL A 25 -5.59 -1.75 -8.02
C VAL A 25 -4.45 -0.94 -7.43
N ALA A 26 -4.04 0.16 -8.06
CA ALA A 26 -2.97 1.01 -7.55
C ALA A 26 -3.32 1.65 -6.18
N VAL A 27 -4.51 2.25 -6.06
CA VAL A 27 -5.01 2.88 -4.84
C VAL A 27 -5.19 1.84 -3.73
N PHE A 28 -5.88 0.73 -4.00
CA PHE A 28 -6.10 -0.31 -3.00
C PHE A 28 -4.79 -0.97 -2.56
N SER A 29 -3.84 -1.18 -3.47
CA SER A 29 -2.51 -1.70 -3.10
C SER A 29 -1.76 -0.70 -2.21
N PHE A 30 -1.78 0.58 -2.56
CA PHE A 30 -1.16 1.63 -1.75
C PHE A 30 -1.79 1.72 -0.35
N LEU A 31 -3.12 1.75 -0.27
CA LEU A 31 -3.85 1.74 1.00
C LEU A 31 -3.57 0.46 1.80
N ALA A 32 -3.48 -0.70 1.15
CA ALA A 32 -3.15 -1.95 1.81
C ALA A 32 -1.76 -1.91 2.46
N TYR A 33 -0.76 -1.29 1.82
CA TYR A 33 0.54 -1.08 2.45
C TYR A 33 0.45 -0.16 3.67
N LEU A 34 -0.27 0.96 3.57
CA LEU A 34 -0.42 1.91 4.68
C LEU A 34 -1.17 1.30 5.87
N VAL A 35 -2.34 0.72 5.61
CA VAL A 35 -3.17 0.09 6.63
C VAL A 35 -2.48 -1.16 7.20
N GLY A 36 -1.84 -1.96 6.35
CA GLY A 36 -1.11 -3.16 6.78
C GLY A 36 0.05 -2.81 7.69
N LEU A 37 0.85 -1.78 7.36
CA LEU A 37 1.94 -1.31 8.21
C LEU A 37 1.40 -0.76 9.55
N ALA A 38 0.39 0.11 9.52
CA ALA A 38 -0.20 0.68 10.71
C ALA A 38 -0.82 -0.40 11.63
N ALA A 39 -1.53 -1.37 11.03
CA ALA A 39 -2.11 -2.50 11.74
C ALA A 39 -1.02 -3.38 12.35
N ALA A 40 0.04 -3.73 11.60
CA ALA A 40 1.15 -4.55 12.12
C ALA A 40 1.81 -3.89 13.34
N LEU A 41 2.07 -2.59 13.28
CA LEU A 41 2.63 -1.84 14.40
C LEU A 41 1.70 -1.87 15.62
N LYS A 42 0.39 -1.64 15.43
CA LYS A 42 -0.57 -1.58 16.54
C LYS A 42 -0.94 -2.96 17.11
N LEU A 43 -1.03 -3.99 16.27
CA LEU A 43 -1.38 -5.33 16.71
C LEU A 43 -0.20 -6.03 17.37
N SER A 44 1.03 -5.74 16.96
CA SER A 44 2.22 -6.36 17.56
C SER A 44 2.33 -6.08 19.07
N THR A 45 2.05 -4.85 19.49
CA THR A 45 2.03 -4.48 20.91
C THR A 45 0.87 -5.15 21.66
N PHE A 46 -0.33 -5.12 21.09
CA PHE A 46 -1.50 -5.79 21.68
C PHE A 46 -1.28 -7.31 21.86
N VAL A 47 -0.70 -7.98 20.86
CA VAL A 47 -0.39 -9.41 20.92
C VAL A 47 0.71 -9.70 21.94
N ALA A 48 1.75 -8.86 22.04
CA ALA A 48 2.81 -9.00 23.03
C ALA A 48 2.24 -8.91 24.47
N ASP A 49 1.38 -7.94 24.74
CA ASP A 49 0.74 -7.75 26.05
C ASP A 49 -0.24 -8.89 26.37
N TYR A 50 -1.02 -9.33 25.38
CA TYR A 50 -1.98 -10.42 25.55
C TYR A 50 -1.29 -11.75 25.90
N ILE A 51 -0.20 -12.08 25.20
CA ILE A 51 0.62 -13.29 25.47
C ILE A 51 1.29 -13.18 26.85
N GLY A 52 1.76 -11.98 27.23
CA GLY A 52 2.47 -11.77 28.50
C GLY A 52 1.62 -11.93 29.76
N THR A 53 0.28 -11.83 29.66
CA THR A 53 -0.56 -11.61 30.86
C THR A 53 -1.70 -12.62 31.07
N ASN A 54 -2.19 -13.31 30.03
CA ASN A 54 -3.54 -13.91 30.09
C ASN A 54 -3.65 -15.43 29.83
N VAL A 55 -2.56 -16.19 29.82
CA VAL A 55 -2.63 -17.66 29.65
C VAL A 55 -3.02 -18.34 30.98
N GLN A 56 -4.27 -18.21 31.39
CA GLN A 56 -4.97 -19.12 32.30
C GLN A 56 -6.46 -18.75 32.35
N VAL A 57 -7.31 -19.47 31.60
CA VAL A 57 -8.77 -19.25 31.63
C VAL A 57 -9.54 -20.58 31.62
N SER A 58 -10.65 -20.59 32.36
CA SER A 58 -11.55 -21.72 32.66
C SER A 58 -12.11 -22.47 31.43
N GLN A 59 -12.14 -23.81 31.54
CA GLN A 59 -12.08 -24.78 30.44
C GLN A 59 -13.39 -25.12 29.70
N ARG A 60 -14.58 -24.79 30.22
CA ARG A 60 -15.81 -25.53 29.79
C ARG A 60 -16.61 -24.91 28.65
N TRP A 61 -16.81 -23.59 28.64
CA TRP A 61 -17.64 -22.89 27.64
C TRP A 61 -16.83 -21.95 26.73
N LEU A 62 -15.59 -21.72 27.12
CA LEU A 62 -14.68 -20.79 26.46
C LEU A 62 -14.45 -21.13 24.98
N PRO A 63 -14.21 -22.40 24.58
CA PRO A 63 -14.01 -22.73 23.17
C PRO A 63 -15.22 -22.42 22.28
N PHE A 64 -16.43 -22.62 22.79
CA PHE A 64 -17.66 -22.41 22.02
C PHE A 64 -17.94 -20.92 21.79
N VAL A 65 -17.83 -20.10 22.84
CA VAL A 65 -18.01 -18.65 22.73
C VAL A 65 -16.90 -18.03 21.88
N SER A 66 -15.64 -18.45 22.06
CA SER A 66 -14.52 -18.01 21.23
C SER A 66 -14.72 -18.36 19.76
N PHE A 67 -15.18 -19.56 19.44
CA PHE A 67 -15.52 -19.95 18.06
C PHE A 67 -16.59 -19.04 17.46
N LEU A 68 -17.68 -18.78 18.19
CA LEU A 68 -18.81 -17.99 17.68
C LEU A 68 -18.41 -16.53 17.43
N VAL A 69 -17.59 -15.94 18.31
CA VAL A 69 -17.03 -14.60 18.14
C VAL A 69 -16.08 -14.54 16.94
N VAL A 70 -15.13 -15.47 16.84
CA VAL A 70 -14.19 -15.52 15.70
C VAL A 70 -14.94 -15.74 14.39
N PHE A 71 -15.91 -16.63 14.36
CA PHE A 71 -16.73 -16.91 13.18
C PHE A 71 -17.52 -15.67 12.74
N ALA A 72 -18.20 -14.99 13.66
CA ALA A 72 -18.94 -13.75 13.34
C ALA A 72 -18.00 -12.67 12.79
N LEU A 73 -16.81 -12.53 13.39
CA LEU A 73 -15.80 -11.57 12.95
C LEU A 73 -15.28 -11.90 11.54
N VAL A 74 -14.98 -13.17 11.26
CA VAL A 74 -14.57 -13.62 9.92
C VAL A 74 -15.67 -13.38 8.89
N VAL A 75 -16.92 -13.75 9.18
CA VAL A 75 -18.06 -13.53 8.25
C VAL A 75 -18.23 -12.04 7.94
N LEU A 76 -18.11 -11.18 8.95
CA LEU A 76 -18.17 -9.72 8.78
C LEU A 76 -17.05 -9.22 7.87
N LEU A 77 -15.80 -9.66 8.11
CA LEU A 77 -14.65 -9.29 7.28
C LEU A 77 -14.81 -9.76 5.83
N VAL A 78 -15.28 -11.00 5.61
CA VAL A 78 -15.51 -11.54 4.26
C VAL A 78 -16.58 -10.73 3.52
N ARG A 79 -17.69 -10.38 4.18
CA ARG A 79 -18.76 -9.55 3.57
C ARG A 79 -18.27 -8.16 3.19
N LEU A 80 -17.47 -7.52 4.05
CA LEU A 80 -16.86 -6.23 3.75
C LEU A 80 -15.89 -6.33 2.56
N GLY A 81 -15.05 -7.35 2.55
CA GLY A 81 -14.12 -7.62 1.45
C GLY A 81 -14.84 -7.84 0.12
N ALA A 82 -15.91 -8.65 0.10
CA ALA A 82 -16.69 -8.92 -1.09
C ALA A 82 -17.31 -7.64 -1.70
N LYS A 83 -17.89 -6.77 -0.88
CA LYS A 83 -18.45 -5.48 -1.35
C LYS A 83 -17.37 -4.56 -1.90
N ALA A 84 -16.20 -4.50 -1.24
CA ALA A 84 -15.08 -3.70 -1.72
C ALA A 84 -14.58 -4.20 -3.08
N ILE A 85 -14.46 -5.53 -3.25
CA ILE A 85 -14.07 -6.16 -4.52
C ILE A 85 -15.13 -5.89 -5.60
N GLU A 86 -16.42 -6.01 -5.31
CA GLU A 86 -17.48 -5.75 -6.29
C GLU A 86 -17.44 -4.30 -6.79
N GLY A 87 -17.26 -3.33 -5.88
CA GLY A 87 -17.08 -1.92 -6.23
C GLY A 87 -15.82 -1.69 -7.08
N ALA A 88 -14.72 -2.35 -6.72
CA ALA A 88 -13.48 -2.34 -7.50
C ALA A 88 -13.69 -2.89 -8.92
N VAL A 89 -14.38 -4.03 -9.08
CA VAL A 89 -14.63 -4.63 -10.39
C VAL A 89 -15.52 -3.73 -11.26
N LYS A 90 -16.60 -3.17 -10.72
CA LYS A 90 -17.48 -2.24 -11.48
C LYS A 90 -16.74 -1.03 -11.99
N MET A 91 -15.84 -0.46 -11.19
CA MET A 91 -15.04 0.69 -11.61
C MET A 91 -13.91 0.27 -12.58
N MET A 92 -13.42 -0.98 -12.52
CA MET A 92 -12.54 -1.54 -13.55
C MET A 92 -13.25 -1.70 -14.90
N MET A 93 -14.57 -1.95 -14.92
CA MET A 93 -15.37 -2.02 -16.15
C MET A 93 -15.44 -0.68 -16.90
N LEU A 94 -15.19 0.46 -16.23
CA LEU A 94 -15.00 1.76 -16.90
C LEU A 94 -13.70 1.81 -17.73
N GLY A 95 -12.89 0.75 -17.69
CA GLY A 95 -11.84 0.39 -18.65
C GLY A 95 -10.78 1.46 -18.86
N TRP A 96 -11.07 2.43 -19.72
CA TRP A 96 -10.17 3.51 -20.10
C TRP A 96 -9.90 4.47 -18.94
N LEU A 97 -10.92 4.86 -18.16
CA LEU A 97 -10.76 5.81 -17.05
C LEU A 97 -9.90 5.19 -15.94
N ASN A 98 -10.13 3.92 -15.64
CA ASN A 98 -9.32 3.17 -14.68
C ASN A 98 -7.85 3.08 -15.12
N ARG A 99 -7.58 2.84 -16.41
CA ARG A 99 -6.19 2.78 -16.92
C ARG A 99 -5.48 4.12 -16.87
N ILE A 100 -6.11 5.20 -17.34
CA ILE A 100 -5.51 6.55 -17.32
C ILE A 100 -5.28 7.02 -15.88
N GLY A 101 -6.27 6.83 -15.00
CA GLY A 101 -6.10 7.12 -13.58
C GLY A 101 -4.95 6.33 -12.97
N GLY A 102 -4.79 5.07 -13.36
CA GLY A 102 -3.67 4.22 -12.93
C GLY A 102 -2.32 4.80 -13.33
N VAL A 103 -2.18 5.26 -14.57
CA VAL A 103 -0.95 5.91 -15.05
C VAL A 103 -0.63 7.14 -14.22
N LEU A 104 -1.60 8.05 -14.04
CA LEU A 104 -1.41 9.27 -13.25
C LEU A 104 -1.03 8.95 -11.80
N PHE A 105 -1.68 7.97 -11.18
CA PHE A 105 -1.41 7.58 -9.81
C PHE A 105 -0.01 6.97 -9.62
N TYR A 106 0.42 6.07 -10.51
CA TYR A 106 1.77 5.51 -10.43
C TYR A 106 2.85 6.55 -10.72
N ILE A 107 2.63 7.47 -11.66
CA ILE A 107 3.58 8.57 -11.91
C ILE A 107 3.73 9.38 -10.64
N LEU A 108 2.62 9.78 -10.02
CA LEU A 108 2.63 10.56 -8.77
C LEU A 108 3.42 9.85 -7.66
N ILE A 109 3.11 8.58 -7.38
CA ILE A 109 3.78 7.82 -6.32
C ILE A 109 5.27 7.62 -6.63
N TYR A 110 5.61 7.25 -7.87
CA TYR A 110 7.00 6.95 -8.24
C TYR A 110 7.87 8.21 -8.19
N TYR A 111 7.38 9.33 -8.73
CA TYR A 111 8.10 10.60 -8.68
C TYR A 111 8.14 11.19 -7.28
N PHE A 112 7.09 11.00 -6.46
CA PHE A 112 7.11 11.40 -5.05
C PHE A 112 8.20 10.66 -4.27
N ILE A 113 8.28 9.33 -4.42
CA ILE A 113 9.34 8.52 -3.79
C ILE A 113 10.71 8.92 -4.34
N TYR A 114 10.83 9.11 -5.66
CA TYR A 114 12.07 9.54 -6.30
C TYR A 114 12.55 10.90 -5.78
N SER A 115 11.64 11.86 -5.59
CA SER A 115 11.94 13.18 -5.02
C SER A 115 12.48 13.06 -3.59
N ILE A 116 11.87 12.21 -2.75
CA ILE A 116 12.38 11.95 -1.40
C ILE A 116 13.80 11.35 -1.47
N ILE A 117 14.03 10.38 -2.35
CA ILE A 117 15.35 9.75 -2.51
C ILE A 117 16.40 10.78 -2.97
N LEU A 118 16.09 11.62 -3.97
CA LEU A 118 17.00 12.66 -4.45
C LEU A 118 17.32 13.68 -3.36
N PHE A 119 16.31 14.11 -2.59
CA PHE A 119 16.50 15.03 -1.46
C PHE A 119 17.50 14.45 -0.45
N TYR A 120 17.29 13.21 0.01
CA TYR A 120 18.22 12.59 0.96
C TYR A 120 19.58 12.27 0.36
N ALA A 121 19.66 11.82 -0.90
CA ALA A 121 20.93 11.58 -1.57
C ALA A 121 21.78 12.86 -1.69
N THR A 122 21.13 14.01 -1.86
CA THR A 122 21.79 15.32 -1.84
C THR A 122 22.24 15.70 -0.44
N GLN A 123 21.37 15.54 0.58
CA GLN A 123 21.71 15.86 1.98
C GLN A 123 22.83 14.99 2.55
N LEU A 124 22.92 13.73 2.11
CA LEU A 124 23.97 12.80 2.53
C LEU A 124 25.28 12.96 1.73
N GLY A 125 25.35 13.91 0.79
CA GLY A 125 26.53 14.14 -0.05
C GLY A 125 26.81 13.04 -1.07
N VAL A 126 25.86 12.13 -1.30
CA VAL A 126 25.96 11.07 -2.32
C VAL A 126 25.87 11.68 -3.73
N LEU A 127 25.07 12.74 -3.88
CA LEU A 127 24.96 13.52 -5.11
C LEU A 127 25.55 14.91 -4.91
N GLN A 128 26.42 15.33 -5.85
CA GLN A 128 26.94 16.69 -5.86
C GLN A 128 25.83 17.66 -6.30
N PRO A 129 25.68 18.84 -5.66
CA PRO A 129 24.62 19.81 -5.99
C PRO A 129 24.60 20.20 -7.48
N ALA A 130 25.77 20.31 -8.11
CA ALA A 130 25.92 20.60 -9.53
C ALA A 130 25.28 19.54 -10.46
N THR A 131 25.14 18.29 -9.99
CA THR A 131 24.50 17.21 -10.76
C THR A 131 22.98 17.31 -10.71
N VAL A 132 22.42 17.88 -9.63
CA VAL A 132 20.98 18.10 -9.47
C VAL A 132 20.56 19.36 -10.22
N GLU A 133 21.34 20.45 -10.13
CA GLU A 133 21.03 21.73 -10.78
C GLU A 133 21.06 21.68 -12.31
N ALA A 134 21.90 20.82 -12.88
CA ALA A 134 21.95 20.64 -14.33
C ALA A 134 20.88 19.65 -14.86
N SER A 135 20.13 18.98 -13.96
CA SER A 135 19.07 18.05 -14.34
C SER A 135 17.77 18.80 -14.65
N VAL A 136 16.94 18.22 -15.52
CA VAL A 136 15.70 18.86 -16.01
C VAL A 136 14.47 18.45 -15.17
N VAL A 137 14.65 17.48 -14.27
CA VAL A 137 13.61 16.83 -13.47
C VAL A 137 13.67 17.23 -12.02
#